data_AF-A0A0A0D5U1-F1
#
_entry.id   AF-A0A0A0D5U1-F1
#
_cell.length_a   1.000
_cell.length_b   1.000
_cell.length_c   1.000
_cell.angle_alpha   90.00
_cell.angle_beta   90.00
_cell.angle_gamma   90.00
#
_symmetry.space_group_name_H-M   'P 1'
#
loop_
_entity.id
_entity.type
_entity.pdbx_description
1 polymer ?
#
loop_
_entity_poly.entity_id
_entity_poly.type
_entity_poly.pdbx_seq_one_letter_code
_entity_poly.pdbx_strand_id
1 'polypeptide(L)'
;MLGAEAMAFALASLIHRGGLLPGYAHGAAATAETVIAAVLLAGLALSWILPRRIRAIGLAAQGFALLGTLAGLAAIAGGVGPQTALDLAYHAIMVAALAAGLAALARAGGRHAAV
;
A
#
# COMPACT_ATOMS: atom_id res chain seq x y z
N MET A 1 -7.23 -0.33 8.40
CA MET A 1 -5.84 -0.64 7.98
C MET A 1 -5.26 0.47 7.10
N LEU A 2 -6.05 1.10 6.22
CA LEU A 2 -5.65 2.22 5.34
C LEU A 2 -4.66 3.24 5.95
N GLY A 3 -4.92 3.76 7.15
CA GLY A 3 -4.04 4.79 7.75
C GLY A 3 -2.63 4.31 8.09
N ALA A 4 -2.48 3.09 8.61
CA ALA A 4 -1.17 2.53 8.93
C ALA A 4 -0.39 2.19 7.65
N GLU A 5 -1.08 1.65 6.65
CA GLU A 5 -0.49 1.31 5.34
C GLU A 5 -0.05 2.58 4.60
N ALA A 6 -0.87 3.63 4.61
CA ALA A 6 -0.53 4.93 4.06
C ALA A 6 0.73 5.53 4.70
N MET A 7 0.81 5.48 6.03
CA MET A 7 1.99 5.95 6.77
C MET A 7 3.24 5.15 6.38
N ALA A 8 3.13 3.83 6.27
CA ALA A 8 4.22 2.97 5.84
C ALA A 8 4.74 3.35 4.44
N PHE A 9 3.87 3.47 3.45
CA PHE A 9 4.28 3.91 2.09
C PHE A 9 4.84 5.33 2.07
N ALA A 10 4.32 6.24 2.88
CA ALA A 10 4.89 7.59 3.00
C ALA A 10 6.33 7.54 3.54
N LEU A 11 6.58 6.76 4.58
CA LEU A 11 7.93 6.58 5.14
C LEU A 11 8.88 5.93 4.14
N ALA A 12 8.44 4.89 3.43
CA ALA A 12 9.22 4.27 2.34
C ALA A 12 9.60 5.32 1.27
N SER A 13 8.64 6.15 0.86
CA SER A 13 8.90 7.22 -0.11
C SER A 13 9.96 8.20 0.37
N LEU A 14 9.95 8.58 1.66
CA LEU A 14 10.99 9.45 2.21
C LEU A 14 12.38 8.76 2.20
N ILE A 15 12.45 7.47 2.50
CA ILE A 15 13.69 6.69 2.40
C ILE A 15 14.20 6.70 0.95
N HIS A 16 13.33 6.41 -0.02
CA HIS A 16 13.68 6.37 -1.44
C HIS A 16 13.89 7.74 -2.09
N ARG A 17 13.55 8.84 -1.42
CA ARG A 17 14.00 10.19 -1.79
C ARG A 17 15.39 10.51 -1.24
N GLY A 18 15.98 9.62 -0.43
CA GLY A 18 17.23 9.86 0.28
C GLY A 18 17.07 10.79 1.50
N GLY A 19 15.84 11.07 1.93
CA GLY A 19 15.56 11.99 3.03
C GLY A 19 15.80 11.40 4.43
N LEU A 20 15.82 10.06 4.55
CA LEU A 20 15.98 9.36 5.83
C LEU A 20 17.22 8.46 5.88
N LEU A 21 17.54 7.77 4.78
CA LEU A 21 18.71 6.90 4.70
C LEU A 21 19.52 7.24 3.42
N PRO A 22 20.70 7.86 3.57
CA PRO A 22 21.60 8.11 2.45
C PRO A 22 21.97 6.80 1.73
N GLY A 23 22.05 6.83 0.40
CA GLY A 23 22.40 5.65 -0.41
C GLY A 23 21.21 4.79 -0.87
N TYR A 24 19.99 5.10 -0.42
CA TYR A 24 18.75 4.39 -0.81
C TYR A 24 17.89 5.19 -1.81
N ALA A 25 18.43 6.26 -2.40
CA ALA A 25 17.66 7.12 -3.28
C ALA A 25 17.29 6.41 -4.60
N HIS A 26 16.00 6.28 -4.87
CA HIS A 26 15.47 5.71 -6.09
C HIS A 26 14.16 6.40 -6.50
N GLY A 27 14.24 7.35 -7.44
CA GLY A 27 13.13 8.26 -7.76
C GLY A 27 11.86 7.56 -8.27
N ALA A 28 12.00 6.47 -9.03
CA ALA A 28 10.86 5.70 -9.53
C ALA A 28 10.08 5.03 -8.38
N ALA A 29 10.79 4.38 -7.45
CA ALA A 29 10.19 3.75 -6.28
C ALA A 29 9.54 4.79 -5.36
N ALA A 30 10.25 5.90 -5.10
CA ALA A 30 9.72 7.02 -4.32
C ALA A 30 8.39 7.57 -4.91
N THR A 31 8.30 7.66 -6.24
CA THR A 31 7.09 8.13 -6.92
C THR A 31 5.95 7.13 -6.76
N ALA A 32 6.19 5.84 -7.03
CA ALA A 32 5.19 4.79 -6.89
C ALA A 32 4.63 4.73 -5.46
N GLU A 33 5.51 4.75 -4.46
CA GLU A 33 5.13 4.73 -3.04
C GLU A 33 4.33 5.98 -2.64
N THR A 34 4.69 7.17 -3.17
CA THR A 34 3.91 8.40 -2.94
C THR A 34 2.49 8.26 -3.47
N VAL A 35 2.35 7.73 -4.69
CA VAL A 35 1.04 7.53 -5.33
C VAL A 35 0.20 6.54 -4.51
N ILE A 36 0.78 5.42 -4.07
CA ILE A 36 0.08 4.45 -3.24
C ILE A 36 -0.35 5.06 -1.90
N ALA A 37 0.55 5.79 -1.22
CA ALA A 37 0.24 6.48 0.02
C ALA A 37 -0.92 7.48 -0.17
N ALA A 38 -0.89 8.27 -1.24
CA ALA A 38 -1.95 9.24 -1.57
C ALA A 38 -3.30 8.55 -1.81
N VAL A 39 -3.33 7.42 -2.54
CA VAL A 39 -4.56 6.65 -2.76
C VAL A 39 -5.11 6.08 -1.45
N LEU A 40 -4.26 5.55 -0.58
CA LEU A 40 -4.70 5.02 0.72
C LEU A 40 -5.22 6.13 1.65
N LEU A 41 -4.58 7.30 1.67
CA LEU A 41 -5.06 8.48 2.41
C LEU A 41 -6.38 9.01 1.87
N ALA A 42 -6.52 9.10 0.54
CA ALA A 42 -7.76 9.48 -0.10
C ALA A 42 -8.88 8.48 0.24
N GLY A 43 -8.59 7.18 0.19
CA GLY A 43 -9.52 6.14 0.62
C GLY A 43 -9.92 6.27 2.10
N LEU A 44 -8.98 6.61 2.98
CA LEU A 44 -9.25 6.87 4.39
C LEU A 44 -10.18 8.09 4.57
N ALA A 45 -9.86 9.22 3.93
CA ALA A 45 -10.67 10.43 4.00
C ALA A 45 -12.08 10.20 3.44
N LEU A 46 -12.19 9.56 2.28
CA LEU A 46 -13.50 9.22 1.67
C LEU A 46 -14.31 8.27 2.54
N SER A 47 -13.67 7.37 3.29
CA SER A 47 -14.37 6.48 4.23
C SER A 47 -15.06 7.23 5.37
N TRP A 48 -14.52 8.40 5.76
CA TRP A 48 -15.13 9.28 6.77
C TRP A 48 -16.27 10.12 6.17
N ILE A 49 -16.11 10.57 4.91
CA ILE A 49 -17.12 11.37 4.21
C ILE A 49 -18.31 10.51 3.76
N LEU A 50 -18.06 9.26 3.35
CA LEU A 50 -19.06 8.35 2.77
C LEU A 50 -19.12 7.02 3.54
N PRO A 51 -19.61 6.98 4.79
CA PRO A 51 -19.61 5.76 5.62
C PRO A 51 -20.35 4.58 4.96
N ARG A 52 -21.43 4.85 4.20
CA ARG A 52 -22.19 3.82 3.47
C ARG A 52 -21.38 3.13 2.37
N ARG A 53 -20.28 3.74 1.91
CA ARG A 53 -19.40 3.23 0.86
C ARG A 53 -18.07 2.71 1.42
N ILE A 54 -17.87 2.68 2.75
CA ILE A 54 -16.59 2.35 3.39
C ILE A 54 -15.96 1.05 2.89
N ARG A 55 -16.78 0.01 2.69
CA ARG A 55 -16.30 -1.28 2.19
C ARG A 55 -15.79 -1.17 0.75
N ALA A 56 -16.55 -0.52 -0.13
CA ALA A 56 -16.17 -0.37 -1.54
C ALA A 56 -14.90 0.50 -1.68
N ILE A 57 -14.82 1.59 -0.91
CA ILE A 57 -13.66 2.47 -0.86
C ILE A 57 -12.43 1.72 -0.35
N GLY A 58 -12.57 0.97 0.75
CA GLY A 58 -11.49 0.16 1.32
C GLY A 58 -10.98 -0.90 0.35
N LEU A 59 -11.88 -1.62 -0.32
CA LEU A 59 -11.50 -2.62 -1.33
C LEU A 59 -10.77 -2.00 -2.52
N ALA A 60 -11.24 -0.86 -3.03
CA ALA A 60 -10.60 -0.17 -4.14
C ALA A 60 -9.21 0.35 -3.76
N ALA A 61 -9.09 1.04 -2.62
CA ALA A 61 -7.83 1.61 -2.16
C ALA A 61 -6.79 0.53 -1.83
N GLN A 62 -7.18 -0.53 -1.09
CA GLN A 62 -6.27 -1.63 -0.79
C GLN A 62 -5.94 -2.49 -2.01
N GLY A 63 -6.90 -2.70 -2.91
CA GLY A 63 -6.67 -3.40 -4.18
C GLY A 63 -5.65 -2.66 -5.04
N PHE A 64 -5.81 -1.34 -5.19
CA PHE A 64 -4.84 -0.49 -5.89
C PHE A 64 -3.45 -0.58 -5.25
N ALA A 65 -3.35 -0.43 -3.93
CA ALA A 65 -2.09 -0.51 -3.22
C ALA A 65 -1.42 -1.87 -3.37
N LEU A 66 -2.19 -2.97 -3.27
CA LEU A 66 -1.65 -4.32 -3.45
C LEU A 66 -1.12 -4.54 -4.87
N LEU A 67 -1.89 -4.16 -5.89
CA LEU A 67 -1.46 -4.26 -7.28
C LEU A 67 -0.21 -3.42 -7.57
N GLY A 68 -0.16 -2.18 -7.06
CA GLY A 68 1.01 -1.32 -7.18
C GLY A 68 2.25 -1.91 -6.51
N THR A 69 2.10 -2.50 -5.32
CA THR A 69 3.20 -3.16 -4.60
C THR A 69 3.70 -4.40 -5.34
N LEU A 70 2.79 -5.21 -5.88
CA LEU A 70 3.15 -6.38 -6.69
C LEU A 70 3.85 -5.98 -8.00
N ALA A 71 3.42 -4.90 -8.64
CA ALA A 71 4.10 -4.35 -9.81
C ALA A 71 5.53 -3.87 -9.47
N GLY A 72 5.72 -3.23 -8.31
CA GLY A 72 7.04 -2.88 -7.78
C GLY A 72 7.93 -4.10 -7.56
N LEU A 73 7.41 -5.14 -6.89
CA LEU A 73 8.13 -6.41 -6.70
C LEU A 73 8.49 -7.09 -8.02
N ALA A 74 7.60 -7.07 -9.01
CA ALA A 74 7.89 -7.60 -10.34
C ALA A 74 9.01 -6.82 -11.04
N ALA A 75 9.04 -5.48 -10.89
CA ALA A 75 10.13 -4.65 -11.40
C ALA A 75 11.46 -5.00 -10.73
N ILE A 76 11.48 -5.15 -9.40
CA ILE A 76 12.66 -5.55 -8.62
C ILE A 76 13.18 -6.93 -9.07
N ALA A 77 12.27 -7.90 -9.25
CA ALA A 77 12.60 -9.22 -9.76
C ALA A 77 13.18 -9.19 -11.18
N GLY A 78 12.75 -8.22 -12.00
CA GLY A 78 13.32 -7.93 -13.32
C GLY A 78 14.61 -7.12 -13.32
N GLY A 79 15.17 -6.79 -12.15
CA GLY A 79 16.40 -6.00 -12.03
C GLY A 79 16.20 -4.49 -12.01
N VAL A 80 14.96 -4.00 -11.90
CA VAL A 80 14.62 -2.57 -11.89
C VAL A 80 14.19 -2.16 -10.49
N GLY A 81 15.04 -1.39 -9.81
CA GLY A 81 14.76 -0.87 -8.47
C GLY A 81 15.80 -1.30 -7.43
N PRO A 82 15.64 -0.85 -6.18
CA PRO A 82 16.48 -1.30 -5.07
C PRO A 82 16.31 -2.81 -4.85
N GLN A 83 17.42 -3.53 -4.67
CA GLN A 83 17.42 -4.99 -4.40
C GLN A 83 17.99 -5.31 -3.03
N THR A 84 17.90 -4.36 -2.10
CA THR A 84 18.42 -4.56 -0.74
C THR A 84 17.53 -5.52 0.05
N ALA A 85 18.11 -6.27 0.98
CA ALA A 85 17.34 -7.17 1.85
C ALA A 85 16.27 -6.42 2.66
N LEU A 86 16.58 -5.18 3.07
CA LEU A 86 15.63 -4.32 3.79
C LEU A 86 14.43 -3.96 2.90
N ASP A 87 14.68 -3.57 1.66
CA ASP A 87 13.62 -3.19 0.71
C ASP A 87 12.69 -4.36 0.39
N LEU A 88 13.25 -5.56 0.15
CA LEU A 88 12.47 -6.76 -0.11
C LEU A 88 11.63 -7.18 1.11
N ALA A 89 12.22 -7.13 2.31
CA ALA A 89 11.51 -7.44 3.55
C ALA A 89 10.35 -6.46 3.79
N TYR A 90 10.59 -5.17 3.53
CA TYR A 90 9.56 -4.13 3.66
C TYR A 90 8.38 -4.38 2.72
N HIS A 91 8.66 -4.63 1.43
CA HIS A 91 7.63 -4.93 0.45
C HIS A 91 6.85 -6.21 0.79
N ALA A 92 7.52 -7.27 1.25
CA ALA A 92 6.85 -8.51 1.67
C ALA A 92 5.87 -8.28 2.83
N ILE A 93 6.28 -7.51 3.84
CA ILE A 93 5.41 -7.12 4.97
C ILE A 93 4.20 -6.32 4.47
N MET A 94 4.42 -5.37 3.56
CA MET A 94 3.35 -4.55 2.99
C MET A 94 2.34 -5.38 2.18
N VAL A 95 2.81 -6.33 1.36
CA VAL A 95 1.93 -7.28 0.65
C VAL A 95 1.08 -8.07 1.63
N ALA A 96 1.67 -8.62 2.69
CA ALA A 96 0.94 -9.38 3.71
C ALA A 96 -0.12 -8.52 4.42
N ALA A 97 0.24 -7.29 4.80
CA ALA A 97 -0.68 -6.34 5.46
C ALA A 97 -1.88 -5.99 4.56
N LEU A 98 -1.62 -5.64 3.30
CA LEU A 98 -2.65 -5.29 2.32
C LEU A 98 -3.57 -6.49 2.02
N ALA A 99 -3.01 -7.68 1.86
CA ALA A 99 -3.78 -8.90 1.66
C ALA A 99 -4.66 -9.21 2.88
N ALA A 100 -4.15 -9.05 4.09
CA ALA A 100 -4.92 -9.24 5.32
C ALA A 100 -6.08 -8.24 5.43
N GLY A 101 -5.87 -6.98 5.05
CA GLY A 101 -6.90 -5.96 4.99
C GLY A 101 -8.02 -6.31 4.00
N LEU A 102 -7.65 -6.72 2.77
CA LEU A 102 -8.61 -7.15 1.76
C LEU A 102 -9.41 -8.35 2.23
N ALA A 103 -8.75 -9.34 2.83
CA ALA A 103 -9.42 -10.50 3.41
C ALA A 103 -10.38 -10.12 4.55
N ALA A 104 -10.03 -9.13 5.38
CA ALA A 104 -10.93 -8.62 6.42
C ALA A 104 -12.18 -7.94 5.82
N LEU A 105 -12.01 -7.09 4.81
CA LEU A 105 -13.11 -6.41 4.11
C LEU A 105 -14.02 -7.36 3.32
N ALA A 106 -13.44 -8.41 2.73
CA ALA A 106 -14.19 -9.45 2.03
C ALA A 106 -15.08 -10.23 3.01
N ARG A 107 -14.52 -10.69 4.13
CA ARG A 107 -15.23 -11.43 5.18
C ARG A 107 -16.35 -10.61 5.82
N ALA A 108 -16.14 -9.31 6.05
CA ALA A 108 -17.17 -8.44 6.61
C ALA A 108 -18.42 -8.33 5.72
N GLY A 109 -18.25 -8.37 4.39
CA GLY A 109 -19.38 -8.36 3.46
C GLY A 109 -20.17 -9.67 3.41
N GLY A 110 -19.50 -10.82 3.56
CA GLY A 110 -20.16 -12.12 3.60
C GLY A 110 -21.06 -12.28 4.82
N ARG A 111 -20.68 -11.68 5.97
CA ARG A 111 -21.48 -11.70 7.21
C ARG A 111 -22.78 -10.91 7.11
N HIS A 112 -22.85 -9.90 6.23
CA HIS A 112 -24.08 -9.12 6.01
C HIS A 112 -25.03 -9.78 5.00
N ALA A 113 -24.55 -10.70 4.17
CA ALA A 113 -25.37 -11.42 3.18
C ALA A 113 -25.99 -12.72 3.74
N ALA A 114 -25.58 -13.14 4.94
CA ALA A 114 -25.98 -14.39 5.58
C ALA A 114 -26.97 -14.20 6.76
N VAL A 115 -27.56 -13.00 6.91
CA VAL A 115 -28.57 -12.63 7.91
C VAL A 115 -29.79 -12.10 7.15
#